data_AF-A0A150WVB8-F1
#
_entry.id   AF-A0A150WVB8-F1
#
_cell.length_a   1.000
_cell.length_b   1.000
_cell.length_c   1.000
_cell.angle_alpha   90.00
_cell.angle_beta   90.00
_cell.angle_gamma   90.00
#
_symmetry.space_group_name_H-M   'P 1'
#
loop_
_entity.id
_entity.type
_entity.pdbx_description
1 polymer ?
#
loop_
_entity_poly.entity_id
_entity_poly.type
_entity_poly.pdbx_seq_one_letter_code
_entity_poly.pdbx_strand_id
1 'polypeptide(L)'
;MIFVFAIIAAPAWGNVTCSSVFEEATWVITTRVEKNKFATSRDLWEYKYMLHKDFSESLSRLTPSQHWVDLGAGKANAQIDYIKSFSNSSSAASATAVAFKLDRWFSPPKFDGKLQIREGAFESQNTSQWKKADLVTDVFGVVSYTHDLHTSLQKTFDLMNVGGEFYIHATNFATSIRTPEKNLTITDFLESIEGLKVEGRFGTIKVTKLKENVQIPRLRLIKFKDDAPPSRSFELIP
;
A
#
# COMPACT_ATOMS: atom_id res chain seq x y z
N MET A 1 29.85 -40.95 62.14
CA MET A 1 29.72 -41.16 60.69
C MET A 1 28.77 -40.07 60.19
N ILE A 2 29.32 -38.99 59.61
CA ILE A 2 28.56 -37.80 59.22
C ILE A 2 28.16 -37.95 57.75
N PHE A 3 26.85 -38.02 57.48
CA PHE A 3 26.30 -37.96 56.13
C PHE A 3 26.13 -36.49 55.73
N VAL A 4 26.85 -36.07 54.70
CA VAL A 4 26.65 -34.77 54.03
C VAL A 4 25.60 -34.97 52.95
N PHE A 5 24.40 -34.40 53.14
CA PHE A 5 23.41 -34.27 52.07
C PHE A 5 23.76 -33.04 51.24
N ALA A 6 24.16 -33.24 49.98
CA ALA A 6 24.26 -32.18 49.00
C ALA A 6 22.85 -31.81 48.52
N ILE A 7 22.39 -30.60 48.84
CA ILE A 7 21.17 -30.02 48.29
C ILE A 7 21.51 -29.51 46.89
N ILE A 8 21.03 -30.19 45.86
CA ILE A 8 21.08 -29.70 44.48
C ILE A 8 19.97 -28.66 44.35
N ALA A 9 20.34 -27.38 44.23
CA ALA A 9 19.40 -26.32 43.91
C ALA A 9 18.92 -26.49 42.47
N ALA A 10 17.61 -26.65 42.28
CA ALA A 10 17.00 -26.58 40.96
C ALA A 10 17.12 -25.14 40.43
N PRO A 11 17.42 -24.94 39.13
CA PRO A 11 17.47 -23.59 38.57
C PRO A 11 16.06 -22.97 38.63
N ALA A 12 15.98 -21.77 39.19
CA ALA A 12 14.78 -20.97 39.16
C ALA A 12 14.48 -20.61 37.69
N TRP A 13 13.46 -21.25 37.12
CA TRP A 13 12.88 -20.81 35.86
C TRP A 13 12.14 -19.51 36.16
N GLY A 14 12.86 -18.39 36.05
CA GLY A 14 12.25 -17.07 36.04
C GLY A 14 11.15 -17.05 34.99
N ASN A 15 9.99 -16.51 35.35
CA ASN A 15 8.86 -16.31 34.47
C ASN A 15 9.30 -15.51 33.23
N VAL A 16 9.67 -16.20 32.16
CA VAL A 16 9.80 -15.60 30.84
C VAL A 16 8.38 -15.33 30.37
N THR A 17 7.87 -14.16 30.74
CA THR A 17 6.64 -13.66 30.13
C THR A 17 6.93 -13.48 28.65
N CYS A 18 6.04 -14.01 27.80
CA CYS A 18 6.08 -13.92 26.34
C CYS A 18 5.75 -12.48 25.87
N SER A 19 6.33 -11.48 26.53
CA SER A 19 6.12 -10.05 26.31
C SER A 19 7.12 -9.49 25.29
N SER A 20 8.22 -10.20 25.00
CA SER A 20 9.19 -9.81 23.97
C SER A 20 8.75 -10.08 22.52
N VAL A 21 7.51 -10.56 22.30
CA VAL A 21 6.96 -10.81 20.96
C VAL A 21 6.05 -9.67 20.49
N PHE A 22 5.66 -8.77 21.39
CA PHE A 22 4.74 -7.68 21.08
C PHE A 22 5.35 -6.37 21.57
N GLU A 23 6.28 -5.83 20.78
CA GLU A 23 6.56 -4.40 20.86
C GLU A 23 5.28 -3.64 20.51
N GLU A 24 4.90 -2.67 21.34
CA GLU A 24 3.85 -1.72 20.99
C GLU A 24 4.22 -1.08 19.64
N ALA A 25 3.33 -1.21 18.65
CA ALA A 25 3.53 -0.80 17.27
C ALA A 25 3.61 0.73 17.14
N THR A 26 4.69 1.31 17.65
CA THR A 26 5.11 2.66 17.35
C THR A 26 5.81 2.60 15.99
N TRP A 27 5.16 3.17 14.96
CA TRP A 27 5.70 3.37 13.61
C TRP A 27 6.66 2.28 13.13
N VAL A 28 6.15 1.09 12.77
CA VAL A 28 6.98 0.08 12.10
C VAL A 28 7.21 0.53 10.65
N ILE A 29 8.05 1.55 10.47
CA ILE A 29 8.83 1.67 9.25
C ILE A 29 9.74 0.46 9.29
N THR A 30 9.47 -0.54 8.45
CA THR A 30 10.31 -1.73 8.42
C THR A 30 11.75 -1.30 8.17
N THR A 31 12.74 -2.05 8.68
CA THR A 31 14.14 -1.69 8.43
C THR A 31 14.45 -1.59 6.93
N ARG A 32 13.68 -2.28 6.07
CA ARG A 32 13.75 -2.15 4.61
C ARG A 32 13.15 -0.85 4.10
N VAL A 33 12.01 -0.43 4.65
CA VAL A 33 11.39 0.85 4.30
C VAL A 33 12.32 2.01 4.69
N GLU A 34 12.94 1.95 5.88
CA GLU A 34 13.93 2.93 6.34
C GLU A 34 15.18 2.97 5.43
N LYS A 35 15.66 1.78 5.04
CA LYS A 35 16.86 1.61 4.21
C LYS A 35 16.59 1.77 2.70
N ASN A 36 15.37 2.13 2.29
CA ASN A 36 14.97 2.26 0.89
C ASN A 36 15.27 0.99 0.05
N LYS A 37 15.13 -0.21 0.64
CA LYS A 37 15.46 -1.50 0.01
C LYS A 37 14.28 -2.12 -0.73
N PHE A 38 13.66 -1.35 -1.62
CA PHE A 38 12.57 -1.77 -2.49
C PHE A 38 12.76 -1.16 -3.88
N ALA A 39 12.13 -1.75 -4.90
CA ALA A 39 12.29 -1.26 -6.27
C ALA A 39 11.58 0.09 -6.44
N THR A 40 12.32 1.11 -6.90
CA THR A 40 11.84 2.49 -7.04
C THR A 40 11.83 3.00 -8.48
N SER A 41 12.28 2.19 -9.45
CA SER A 41 12.52 2.63 -10.83
C SER A 41 11.58 1.98 -11.83
N ARG A 42 10.40 1.49 -11.40
CA ARG A 42 9.49 0.75 -12.28
C ARG A 42 8.94 1.61 -13.41
N ASP A 43 9.14 1.17 -14.63
CA ASP A 43 8.66 1.86 -15.83
C ASP A 43 7.19 1.55 -16.12
N LEU A 44 6.61 2.25 -17.11
CA LEU A 44 5.20 2.05 -17.45
C LEU A 44 4.93 0.66 -18.03
N TRP A 45 5.91 0.04 -18.68
CA TRP A 45 5.76 -1.29 -19.26
C TRP A 45 5.59 -2.35 -18.16
N GLU A 46 6.36 -2.26 -17.08
CA GLU A 46 6.21 -3.12 -15.90
C GLU A 46 4.80 -3.00 -15.30
N TYR A 47 4.24 -1.80 -15.21
CA TYR A 47 2.86 -1.60 -14.73
C TYR A 47 1.84 -2.33 -15.60
N LYS A 48 1.99 -2.26 -16.94
CA LYS A 48 1.10 -2.96 -17.88
C LYS A 48 1.13 -4.48 -17.73
N TYR A 49 2.28 -5.03 -17.34
CA TYR A 49 2.46 -6.46 -17.12
C TYR A 49 1.97 -6.92 -15.73
N MET A 50 2.20 -6.10 -14.71
CA MET A 50 1.94 -6.47 -13.32
C MET A 50 0.50 -6.20 -12.87
N LEU A 51 -0.12 -5.12 -13.36
CA LEU A 51 -1.48 -4.74 -13.00
C LEU A 51 -2.52 -5.56 -13.76
N HIS A 52 -3.78 -5.43 -13.34
CA HIS A 52 -4.90 -6.13 -13.97
C HIS A 52 -4.97 -5.74 -15.46
N LYS A 53 -5.33 -6.69 -16.32
CA LYS A 53 -5.30 -6.55 -17.80
C LYS A 53 -5.99 -5.28 -18.32
N ASP A 54 -7.04 -4.83 -17.64
CA ASP A 54 -7.80 -3.61 -17.98
C ASP A 54 -7.03 -2.30 -17.71
N PHE A 55 -5.89 -2.34 -17.01
CA PHE A 55 -5.14 -1.15 -16.62
C PHE A 55 -4.73 -0.33 -17.85
N SER A 56 -4.20 -0.99 -18.88
CA SER A 56 -3.73 -0.31 -20.09
C SER A 56 -4.85 0.46 -20.80
N GLU A 57 -6.05 -0.14 -20.85
CA GLU A 57 -7.22 0.48 -21.45
C GLU A 57 -7.72 1.65 -20.59
N SER A 58 -7.69 1.49 -19.28
CA SER A 58 -8.16 2.51 -18.35
C SER A 58 -7.25 3.73 -18.32
N LEU A 59 -5.93 3.51 -18.38
CA LEU A 59 -4.94 4.56 -18.52
C LEU A 59 -5.08 5.32 -19.86
N SER A 60 -5.38 4.63 -20.96
CA SER A 60 -5.50 5.25 -22.29
C SER A 60 -6.76 6.11 -22.45
N ARG A 61 -7.81 5.82 -21.66
CA ARG A 61 -9.05 6.62 -21.63
C ARG A 61 -8.94 7.89 -20.78
N LEU A 62 -7.88 8.06 -19.99
CA LEU A 62 -7.72 9.26 -19.19
C LEU A 62 -7.60 10.52 -20.07
N THR A 63 -8.33 11.55 -19.68
CA THR A 63 -8.36 12.86 -20.35
C THR A 63 -7.48 13.89 -19.62
N PRO A 64 -7.13 15.02 -20.24
CA PRO A 64 -6.32 16.07 -19.61
C PRO A 64 -6.90 16.62 -18.29
N SER A 65 -8.22 16.55 -18.13
CA SER A 65 -8.94 16.99 -16.94
C SER A 65 -9.01 15.93 -15.84
N GLN A 66 -8.48 14.73 -16.05
CA GLN A 66 -8.49 13.64 -15.07
C GLN A 66 -7.17 13.53 -14.30
N HIS A 67 -7.13 12.66 -13.30
CA HIS A 67 -6.01 12.54 -12.37
C HIS A 67 -5.66 11.08 -12.06
N TRP A 68 -4.38 10.76 -12.23
CA TRP A 68 -3.77 9.49 -11.82
C TRP A 68 -2.94 9.67 -10.55
N VAL A 69 -3.22 8.90 -9.51
CA VAL A 69 -2.41 8.84 -8.28
C VAL A 69 -1.70 7.49 -8.17
N ASP A 70 -0.41 7.50 -7.88
CA ASP A 70 0.39 6.28 -7.74
C ASP A 70 0.96 6.14 -6.32
N LEU A 71 0.43 5.16 -5.58
CA LEU A 71 0.71 4.87 -4.18
C LEU A 71 1.91 3.92 -4.11
N GLY A 72 3.13 4.45 -4.13
CA GLY A 72 4.36 3.66 -4.20
C GLY A 72 5.17 3.89 -5.47
N ALA A 73 5.10 5.09 -6.04
CA ALA A 73 5.65 5.45 -7.34
C ALA A 73 7.19 5.43 -7.42
N GLY A 74 7.88 5.44 -6.27
CA GLY A 74 9.34 5.57 -6.22
C GLY A 74 9.80 6.85 -6.96
N LYS A 75 10.50 6.69 -8.08
CA LYS A 75 11.00 7.78 -8.94
C LYS A 75 9.95 8.27 -9.95
N ALA A 76 8.71 7.78 -9.87
CA ALA A 76 7.61 8.13 -10.78
C ALA A 76 7.87 7.78 -12.26
N ASN A 77 8.75 6.83 -12.54
CA ASN A 77 9.14 6.47 -13.92
C ASN A 77 7.91 6.11 -14.78
N ALA A 78 6.99 5.29 -14.29
CA ALA A 78 5.77 4.95 -15.02
C ALA A 78 4.92 6.17 -15.41
N GLN A 79 4.76 7.15 -14.51
CA GLN A 79 4.03 8.39 -14.78
C GLN A 79 4.82 9.32 -15.72
N ILE A 80 6.14 9.37 -15.60
CA ILE A 80 7.04 10.11 -16.50
C ILE A 80 6.91 9.55 -17.93
N ASP A 81 6.94 8.23 -18.09
CA ASP A 81 6.79 7.58 -19.39
C ASP A 81 5.40 7.83 -20.00
N TYR A 82 4.35 7.75 -19.18
CA TYR A 82 2.99 8.08 -19.60
C TYR A 82 2.90 9.51 -20.14
N ILE A 83 3.40 10.51 -19.39
CA ILE A 83 3.33 11.91 -19.84
C ILE A 83 4.17 12.13 -21.11
N LYS A 84 5.35 11.51 -21.21
CA LYS A 84 6.22 11.58 -22.40
C LYS A 84 5.63 10.89 -23.64
N SER A 85 4.64 10.02 -23.48
CA SER A 85 3.98 9.37 -24.62
C SER A 85 3.10 10.32 -25.44
N PHE A 86 2.80 11.50 -24.91
CA PHE A 86 2.06 12.55 -25.61
C PHE A 86 3.03 13.52 -26.30
N SER A 87 2.68 13.94 -27.53
CA SER A 87 3.42 15.00 -28.24
C SER A 87 3.40 16.35 -27.50
N ASN A 88 2.35 16.58 -26.71
CA ASN A 88 2.21 17.69 -25.80
C ASN A 88 1.81 17.17 -24.41
N SER A 89 2.64 17.39 -23.40
CA SER A 89 2.37 16.98 -22.01
C SER A 89 1.06 17.55 -21.45
N SER A 90 0.58 18.69 -21.96
CA SER A 90 -0.71 19.27 -21.60
C SER A 90 -1.89 18.35 -21.92
N SER A 91 -1.73 17.46 -22.92
CA SER A 91 -2.74 16.47 -23.33
C SER A 91 -2.79 15.25 -22.41
N ALA A 92 -1.79 15.05 -21.55
CA ALA A 92 -1.82 13.98 -20.57
C ALA A 92 -2.74 14.34 -19.39
N ALA A 93 -3.29 13.33 -18.71
CA ALA A 93 -3.89 13.54 -17.40
C ALA A 93 -2.86 14.08 -16.40
N SER A 94 -3.33 14.80 -15.39
CA SER A 94 -2.48 15.14 -14.24
C SER A 94 -2.09 13.86 -13.48
N ALA A 95 -0.92 13.87 -12.86
CA ALA A 95 -0.38 12.73 -12.12
C ALA A 95 0.21 13.18 -10.77
N THR A 96 -0.08 12.41 -9.72
CA THR A 96 0.58 12.52 -8.42
C THR A 96 1.30 11.22 -8.09
N ALA A 97 2.60 11.28 -7.88
CA ALA A 97 3.43 10.18 -7.40
C ALA A 97 3.60 10.30 -5.90
N VAL A 98 3.28 9.24 -5.15
CA VAL A 98 3.64 9.12 -3.73
C VAL A 98 4.88 8.25 -3.62
N ALA A 99 5.96 8.85 -3.14
CA ALA A 99 7.24 8.19 -2.95
C ALA A 99 7.60 8.23 -1.47
N PHE A 100 7.86 7.08 -0.84
CA PHE A 100 8.20 7.09 0.59
C PHE A 100 9.47 7.90 0.87
N LYS A 101 10.48 7.73 0.02
CA LYS A 101 11.76 8.43 0.08
C LYS A 101 12.33 8.58 -1.32
N LEU A 102 12.80 9.78 -1.65
CA LEU A 102 13.48 10.06 -2.90
C LEU A 102 15.00 10.01 -2.72
N ASP A 103 15.70 9.60 -3.77
CA ASP A 103 17.16 9.72 -3.78
C ASP A 103 17.54 11.20 -3.76
N ARG A 104 18.52 11.58 -2.93
CA ARG A 104 18.98 12.98 -2.79
C ARG A 104 19.34 13.67 -4.11
N TRP A 105 19.78 12.88 -5.10
CA TRP A 105 20.20 13.36 -6.42
C TRP A 105 19.13 13.22 -7.49
N PHE A 106 17.95 12.71 -7.14
CA PHE A 106 16.84 12.61 -8.06
C PHE A 106 16.19 13.98 -8.23
N SER A 107 16.22 14.48 -9.47
CA SER A 107 15.48 15.66 -9.89
C SER A 107 14.45 15.22 -10.93
N PRO A 108 13.15 15.18 -10.59
CA PRO A 108 12.14 14.79 -11.56
C PRO A 108 12.04 15.81 -12.69
N PRO A 109 11.74 15.37 -13.93
CA PRO A 109 11.42 16.29 -15.02
C PRO A 109 10.18 17.12 -14.65
N LYS A 110 10.20 18.39 -15.06
CA LYS A 110 9.05 19.28 -14.91
C LYS A 110 8.15 19.15 -16.15
N PHE A 111 6.86 18.95 -15.91
CA PHE A 111 5.83 18.86 -16.95
C PHE A 111 4.73 19.90 -16.74
N ASP A 112 5.11 21.16 -16.49
CA ASP A 112 4.16 22.27 -16.30
C ASP A 112 3.03 21.96 -15.30
N GLY A 113 3.38 21.30 -14.20
CA GLY A 113 2.43 20.91 -13.14
C GLY A 113 1.64 19.63 -13.40
N LYS A 114 1.83 18.96 -14.54
CA LYS A 114 1.21 17.65 -14.84
C LYS A 114 1.74 16.51 -13.98
N LEU A 115 2.93 16.62 -13.43
CA LEU A 115 3.48 15.66 -12.47
C LEU A 115 3.79 16.36 -11.16
N GLN A 116 3.23 15.84 -10.07
CA GLN A 116 3.57 16.21 -8.71
C GLN A 116 4.15 15.00 -7.99
N ILE A 117 5.24 15.17 -7.26
CA ILE A 117 5.81 14.10 -6.43
C ILE A 117 5.66 14.50 -4.96
N ARG A 118 5.11 13.59 -4.17
CA ARG A 118 4.85 13.73 -2.74
C ARG A 118 5.73 12.75 -2.00
N GLU A 119 6.74 13.28 -1.33
CA GLU A 119 7.65 12.48 -0.54
C GLU A 119 7.08 12.22 0.87
N GLY A 120 7.28 11.00 1.38
CA GLY A 120 6.86 10.56 2.71
C GLY A 120 5.79 9.48 2.69
N ALA A 121 5.42 9.01 3.88
CA ALA A 121 4.32 8.05 4.07
C ALA A 121 3.02 8.60 3.48
N PHE A 122 2.19 7.76 2.86
CA PHE A 122 0.94 8.20 2.27
C PHE A 122 -0.05 8.66 3.35
N GLU A 123 -0.04 7.98 4.48
CA GLU A 123 -0.89 8.20 5.64
C GLU A 123 -0.70 9.61 6.23
N SER A 124 0.50 10.20 6.12
CA SER A 124 0.78 11.56 6.59
C SER A 124 0.45 12.67 5.58
N GLN A 125 0.16 12.34 4.32
CA GLN A 125 -0.12 13.35 3.29
C GLN A 125 -1.46 14.07 3.51
N ASN A 126 -1.59 15.35 3.21
CA ASN A 126 -2.92 16.00 3.22
C ASN A 126 -3.65 15.81 1.87
N THR A 127 -4.25 14.64 1.66
CA THR A 127 -4.94 14.31 0.40
C THR A 127 -6.24 15.08 0.19
N SER A 128 -6.80 15.72 1.23
CA SER A 128 -8.02 16.55 1.08
C SER A 128 -7.83 17.77 0.16
N GLN A 129 -6.58 18.22 -0.01
CA GLN A 129 -6.22 19.31 -0.89
C GLN A 129 -5.86 18.84 -2.31
N TRP A 130 -5.83 17.53 -2.54
CA TRP A 130 -5.50 16.99 -3.85
C TRP A 130 -6.75 16.94 -4.70
N LYS A 131 -6.55 17.06 -6.02
CA LYS A 131 -7.60 16.76 -6.98
C LYS A 131 -8.01 15.30 -6.81
N LYS A 132 -9.32 15.02 -6.84
CA LYS A 132 -9.83 13.64 -6.79
C LYS A 132 -9.24 12.79 -7.92
N ALA A 133 -9.00 11.52 -7.65
CA ALA A 133 -8.38 10.58 -8.57
C ALA A 133 -9.44 9.84 -9.41
N ASP A 134 -9.17 9.71 -10.70
CA ASP A 134 -9.91 8.85 -11.62
C ASP A 134 -9.23 7.48 -11.76
N LEU A 135 -7.92 7.45 -11.57
CA LEU A 135 -7.10 6.25 -11.58
C LEU A 135 -6.16 6.26 -10.37
N VAL A 136 -6.10 5.16 -9.64
CA VAL A 136 -5.13 4.92 -8.57
C VAL A 136 -4.36 3.64 -8.87
N THR A 137 -3.05 3.65 -8.64
CA THR A 137 -2.19 2.45 -8.74
C THR A 137 -1.44 2.21 -7.44
N ASP A 138 -1.18 0.95 -7.12
CA ASP A 138 -0.32 0.52 -6.01
C ASP A 138 0.43 -0.74 -6.44
N VAL A 139 1.66 -0.58 -6.95
CA VAL A 139 2.51 -1.70 -7.39
C VAL A 139 3.57 -1.97 -6.33
N PHE A 140 3.30 -2.95 -5.47
CA PHE A 140 4.08 -3.22 -4.26
C PHE A 140 4.30 -1.94 -3.42
N GLY A 141 3.25 -1.14 -3.27
CA GLY A 141 3.29 0.17 -2.66
C GLY A 141 2.67 0.20 -1.27
N VAL A 142 1.82 1.19 -1.01
CA VAL A 142 1.25 1.45 0.32
C VAL A 142 0.52 0.23 0.87
N VAL A 143 -0.33 -0.43 0.07
CA VAL A 143 -1.04 -1.65 0.47
C VAL A 143 -0.06 -2.73 0.90
N SER A 144 1.14 -2.79 0.33
CA SER A 144 2.19 -3.77 0.64
C SER A 144 3.09 -3.40 1.84
N TYR A 145 3.11 -2.15 2.29
CA TYR A 145 4.06 -1.69 3.33
C TYR A 145 3.44 -0.92 4.50
N THR A 146 2.17 -0.52 4.42
CA THR A 146 1.49 0.20 5.51
C THR A 146 1.35 -0.65 6.77
N HIS A 147 1.45 0.00 7.93
CA HIS A 147 1.07 -0.54 9.23
C HIS A 147 -0.37 -0.17 9.62
N ASP A 148 -0.99 0.78 8.89
CA ASP A 148 -2.36 1.26 9.09
C ASP A 148 -3.14 1.12 7.77
N LEU A 149 -3.50 -0.12 7.47
CA LEU A 149 -4.23 -0.48 6.25
C LEU A 149 -5.61 0.18 6.20
N HIS A 150 -6.27 0.36 7.34
CA HIS A 150 -7.56 1.04 7.42
C HIS A 150 -7.45 2.48 6.95
N THR A 151 -6.56 3.28 7.57
CA THR A 151 -6.37 4.69 7.20
C THR A 151 -5.92 4.83 5.75
N SER A 152 -5.00 3.98 5.30
CA SER A 152 -4.51 4.00 3.92
C SER A 152 -5.64 3.76 2.92
N LEU A 153 -6.45 2.71 3.11
CA LEU A 153 -7.56 2.40 2.21
C LEU A 153 -8.66 3.47 2.28
N GLN A 154 -9.06 3.90 3.48
CA GLN A 154 -10.10 4.92 3.64
C GLN A 154 -9.71 6.19 2.89
N LYS A 155 -8.49 6.65 3.09
CA LYS A 155 -7.93 7.83 2.42
C LYS A 155 -7.85 7.67 0.90
N THR A 156 -7.51 6.49 0.41
CA THR A 156 -7.52 6.18 -1.03
C THR A 156 -8.93 6.31 -1.60
N PHE A 157 -9.94 5.70 -0.98
CA PHE A 157 -11.31 5.78 -1.50
C PHE A 157 -11.93 7.16 -1.31
N ASP A 158 -11.57 7.89 -0.26
CA ASP A 158 -11.94 9.29 -0.09
C ASP A 158 -11.31 10.18 -1.18
N LEU A 159 -10.11 9.85 -1.65
CA LEU A 159 -9.44 10.56 -2.74
C LEU A 159 -10.05 10.25 -4.12
N MET A 160 -10.77 9.15 -4.29
CA MET A 160 -11.30 8.73 -5.60
C MET A 160 -12.65 9.37 -5.94
N ASN A 161 -12.83 9.66 -7.23
CA ASN A 161 -14.14 9.92 -7.82
C ASN A 161 -14.98 8.63 -7.85
N VAL A 162 -16.30 8.75 -7.80
CA VAL A 162 -17.20 7.64 -8.16
C VAL A 162 -16.96 7.27 -9.63
N GLY A 163 -16.86 5.97 -9.91
CA GLY A 163 -16.43 5.42 -11.19
C GLY A 163 -14.92 5.32 -11.35
N GLY A 164 -14.13 5.91 -10.45
CA GLY A 164 -12.68 5.79 -10.46
C GLY A 164 -12.20 4.38 -10.16
N GLU A 165 -11.03 4.02 -10.69
CA GLU A 165 -10.48 2.67 -10.64
C GLU A 165 -9.17 2.65 -9.83
N PHE A 166 -9.04 1.66 -8.95
CA PHE A 166 -7.84 1.41 -8.14
C PHE A 166 -7.25 0.05 -8.48
N TYR A 167 -6.02 0.05 -8.97
CA TYR A 167 -5.27 -1.12 -9.38
C TYR A 167 -4.18 -1.46 -8.36
N ILE A 168 -4.24 -2.66 -7.81
CA ILE A 168 -3.30 -3.13 -6.79
C ILE A 168 -2.53 -4.32 -7.36
N HIS A 169 -1.21 -4.29 -7.22
CA HIS A 169 -0.35 -5.45 -7.34
C HIS A 169 0.39 -5.71 -6.02
N ALA A 170 0.08 -6.83 -5.37
CA ALA A 170 0.67 -7.23 -4.10
C ALA A 170 0.95 -8.74 -4.08
N THR A 171 1.88 -9.17 -3.23
CA THR A 171 2.17 -10.61 -3.08
C THR A 171 0.98 -11.36 -2.48
N ASN A 172 0.67 -12.49 -3.08
CA ASN A 172 -0.35 -13.41 -2.59
C ASN A 172 -0.16 -13.77 -1.13
N PHE A 173 -1.23 -13.63 -0.35
CA PHE A 173 -1.28 -13.99 1.06
C PHE A 173 -0.31 -13.22 1.98
N ALA A 174 0.48 -12.28 1.43
CA ALA A 174 1.35 -11.42 2.23
C ALA A 174 0.55 -10.42 3.07
N THR A 175 -0.71 -10.15 2.71
CA THR A 175 -1.65 -9.37 3.51
C THR A 175 -2.88 -10.20 3.82
N SER A 176 -3.14 -10.41 5.11
CA SER A 176 -4.30 -11.16 5.61
C SER A 176 -5.09 -10.32 6.60
N ILE A 177 -6.41 -10.50 6.60
CA ILE A 177 -7.33 -9.82 7.52
C ILE A 177 -8.07 -10.90 8.30
N ARG A 178 -7.88 -10.95 9.62
CA ARG A 178 -8.56 -11.88 10.53
C ARG A 178 -9.90 -11.30 10.95
N THR A 179 -10.97 -12.06 10.72
CA THR A 179 -12.29 -11.87 11.33
C THR A 179 -12.50 -12.95 12.41
N PRO A 180 -13.57 -12.86 13.23
CA PRO A 180 -13.90 -13.93 14.18
C PRO A 180 -14.12 -15.29 13.50
N GLU A 181 -14.62 -15.30 12.25
CA GLU A 181 -15.02 -16.51 11.54
C GLU A 181 -13.90 -17.08 10.64
N LYS A 182 -13.04 -16.23 10.06
CA LYS A 182 -12.05 -16.66 9.06
C LYS A 182 -10.93 -15.65 8.86
N ASN A 183 -9.90 -16.08 8.13
CA ASN A 183 -8.90 -15.19 7.55
C ASN A 183 -9.28 -14.88 6.10
N LEU A 184 -9.34 -13.58 5.79
CA LEU A 184 -9.60 -13.04 4.47
C LEU A 184 -8.27 -12.67 3.79
N THR A 185 -8.21 -12.85 2.48
CA THR A 185 -7.20 -12.15 1.67
C THR A 185 -7.58 -10.66 1.55
N ILE A 186 -6.66 -9.83 1.08
CA ILE A 186 -6.99 -8.43 0.74
C ILE A 186 -8.12 -8.35 -0.30
N THR A 187 -8.17 -9.27 -1.26
CA THR A 187 -9.25 -9.32 -2.27
C THR A 187 -10.59 -9.61 -1.62
N ASP A 188 -10.69 -10.65 -0.80
CA ASP A 188 -11.95 -11.01 -0.12
C ASP A 188 -12.42 -9.91 0.83
N PHE A 189 -11.47 -9.24 1.50
CA PHE A 189 -11.78 -8.09 2.34
C PHE A 189 -12.38 -6.94 1.53
N LEU A 190 -11.74 -6.54 0.42
CA LEU A 190 -12.26 -5.48 -0.43
C LEU A 190 -13.63 -5.83 -1.06
N GLU A 191 -13.86 -7.12 -1.38
CA GLU A 191 -15.15 -7.62 -1.89
C GLU A 191 -16.29 -7.50 -0.87
N SER A 192 -15.96 -7.53 0.43
CA SER A 192 -16.96 -7.40 1.50
C SER A 192 -17.41 -5.96 1.75
N ILE A 193 -16.75 -4.96 1.14
CA ILE A 193 -17.00 -3.55 1.41
C ILE A 193 -18.08 -3.03 0.47
N GLU A 194 -19.15 -2.52 1.06
CA GLU A 194 -20.25 -1.92 0.32
C GLU A 194 -19.77 -0.70 -0.51
N GLY A 195 -20.22 -0.64 -1.76
CA GLY A 195 -19.88 0.45 -2.66
C GLY A 195 -18.58 0.25 -3.43
N LEU A 196 -17.98 -0.94 -3.36
CA LEU A 196 -16.85 -1.34 -4.21
C LEU A 196 -17.28 -2.47 -5.16
N LYS A 197 -16.78 -2.43 -6.40
CA LYS A 197 -16.73 -3.60 -7.29
C LYS A 197 -15.29 -4.06 -7.36
N VAL A 198 -15.03 -5.33 -7.10
CA VAL A 198 -13.67 -5.89 -7.12
C VAL A 198 -13.58 -6.97 -8.20
N GLU A 199 -12.49 -6.92 -8.96
CA GLU A 199 -12.16 -7.86 -10.04
C GLU A 199 -10.69 -8.27 -9.92
N GLY A 200 -10.37 -9.46 -10.41
CA GLY A 200 -9.02 -10.03 -10.32
C GLY A 200 -8.80 -10.89 -9.07
N ARG A 201 -7.70 -11.63 -9.08
CA ARG A 201 -7.29 -12.60 -8.06
C ARG A 201 -5.76 -12.69 -8.06
N PHE A 202 -5.22 -13.42 -7.10
CA PHE A 202 -3.80 -13.76 -7.05
C PHE A 202 -2.87 -12.54 -7.09
N GLY A 203 -3.22 -11.49 -6.33
CA GLY A 203 -2.34 -10.36 -6.10
C GLY A 203 -2.51 -9.25 -7.11
N THR A 204 -3.25 -9.48 -8.20
CA THR A 204 -3.58 -8.49 -9.21
C THR A 204 -5.06 -8.14 -9.13
N ILE A 205 -5.36 -6.97 -8.58
CA ILE A 205 -6.72 -6.57 -8.18
C ILE A 205 -7.08 -5.26 -8.88
N LYS A 206 -8.31 -5.19 -9.38
CA LYS A 206 -8.97 -3.96 -9.82
C LYS A 206 -10.15 -3.69 -8.90
N VAL A 207 -10.25 -2.47 -8.39
CA VAL A 207 -11.38 -2.01 -7.59
C VAL A 207 -12.01 -0.81 -8.28
N THR A 208 -13.33 -0.82 -8.47
CA THR A 208 -14.08 0.35 -8.95
C THR A 208 -14.90 0.93 -7.81
N LYS A 209 -14.79 2.23 -7.56
CA LYS A 209 -15.59 2.93 -6.55
C LYS A 209 -17.00 3.20 -7.09
N LEU A 210 -18.02 2.61 -6.48
CA LEU A 210 -19.43 2.71 -6.93
C LEU A 210 -20.26 3.74 -6.14
N LYS A 211 -19.84 4.10 -4.92
CA LYS A 211 -20.55 5.04 -4.04
C LYS A 211 -19.62 6.15 -3.58
N GLU A 212 -20.17 7.34 -3.33
CA GLU A 212 -19.39 8.48 -2.84
C GLU A 212 -18.76 8.18 -1.49
N ASN A 213 -19.57 7.61 -0.58
CA ASN A 213 -19.18 7.25 0.78
C ASN A 213 -18.90 5.76 0.86
N VAL A 214 -17.64 5.38 0.71
CA VAL A 214 -17.15 4.04 1.03
C VAL A 214 -16.61 4.09 2.46
N GLN A 215 -16.99 3.12 3.29
CA GLN A 215 -16.52 3.01 4.67
C GLN A 215 -15.66 1.76 4.81
N ILE A 216 -14.38 1.96 5.09
CA ILE A 216 -13.45 0.87 5.33
C ILE A 216 -13.57 0.46 6.80
N PRO A 217 -13.88 -0.81 7.11
CA PRO A 217 -13.89 -1.27 8.49
C PRO A 217 -12.53 -1.03 9.18
N ARG A 218 -12.56 -0.80 10.49
CA ARG A 218 -11.33 -0.56 11.27
C ARG A 218 -10.49 -1.82 11.35
N LEU A 219 -9.19 -1.65 11.14
CA LEU A 219 -8.21 -2.73 11.16
C LEU A 219 -7.08 -2.39 12.12
N ARG A 220 -6.59 -3.38 12.87
CA ARG A 220 -5.38 -3.27 13.69
C ARG A 220 -4.35 -4.28 13.21
N LEU A 221 -3.11 -3.84 13.00
CA LEU A 221 -2.01 -4.76 12.72
C LEU A 221 -1.77 -5.64 13.95
N ILE A 222 -1.75 -6.97 13.76
CA ILE A 222 -1.53 -7.95 14.84
C ILE A 222 -0.30 -8.82 14.60
N LYS A 223 0.18 -8.93 13.35
CA LYS A 223 1.42 -9.63 13.02
C LYS A 223 2.13 -8.93 11.87
N PHE A 224 3.46 -8.88 11.96
CA PHE A 224 4.34 -8.32 10.95
C PHE A 224 5.62 -9.16 10.83
N LYS A 225 6.07 -9.39 9.60
CA LYS A 225 7.34 -10.04 9.29
C LYS A 225 8.02 -9.32 8.11
N ASP A 226 9.25 -8.85 8.31
CA ASP A 226 10.03 -8.02 7.37
C ASP A 226 10.62 -8.81 6.17
N ASP A 227 9.76 -9.60 5.51
CA ASP A 227 10.05 -10.28 4.24
C ASP A 227 10.09 -9.26 3.06
N ALA A 228 10.28 -9.73 1.82
CA ALA A 228 10.34 -8.87 0.63
C ALA A 228 9.36 -9.33 -0.47
N PRO A 229 8.11 -8.80 -0.51
CA PRO A 229 7.51 -7.82 0.41
C PRO A 229 7.12 -8.42 1.77
N PRO A 230 6.82 -7.60 2.80
CA PRO A 230 6.56 -8.07 4.14
C PRO A 230 5.23 -8.82 4.26
N SER A 231 5.20 -9.81 5.15
CA SER A 231 3.98 -10.53 5.53
C SER A 231 3.31 -9.81 6.70
N ARG A 232 2.00 -9.56 6.59
CA ARG A 232 1.18 -8.80 7.55
C ARG A 232 -0.15 -9.49 7.80
N SER A 233 -0.57 -9.47 9.06
CA SER A 233 -1.93 -9.84 9.45
C SER A 233 -2.55 -8.70 10.23
N PHE A 234 -3.74 -8.30 9.79
CA PHE A 234 -4.59 -7.33 10.46
C PHE A 234 -5.76 -8.06 11.13
N GLU A 235 -6.32 -7.47 12.16
CA GLU A 235 -7.55 -7.90 12.81
C GLU A 235 -8.64 -6.86 12.58
N LEU A 236 -9.82 -7.33 12.18
CA LEU A 236 -11.03 -6.51 12.11
C LEU A 236 -11.47 -6.12 13.52
N ILE A 237 -11.63 -4.82 13.75
CA ILE A 237 -12.11 -4.28 15.03
C ILE A 237 -13.62 -3.98 14.90
N PRO A 238 -14.43 -4.37 15.89
CA PRO A 238 -15.85 -3.99 15.97
C PRO A 238 -16.11 -2.48 15.96
#